data_AF-A0A3D4IHY6-F1
#
_entry.id   AF-A0A3D4IHY6-F1
#
_cell.length_a   1.000
_cell.length_b   1.000
_cell.length_c   1.000
_cell.angle_alpha   90.00
_cell.angle_beta   90.00
_cell.angle_gamma   90.00
#
_symmetry.space_group_name_H-M   'P 1'
#
loop_
_entity.id
_entity.type
_entity.pdbx_description
1 polymer ?
#
loop_
_entity_poly.entity_id
_entity_poly.type
_entity_poly.pdbx_seq_one_letter_code
_entity_poly.pdbx_strand_id
1 'polypeptide(L)'
;MKKVLCLLFCICVHLMGGRVVAQDGGFALRGPGGVVLAWEGAVLSPVNPIGGFVGYHIYRESPGNDPIRLTDHPLAMPTTEAELTQKAGDRVTKWIKATRAKDAEGLLRRIQTEDPRTKLLFLYDPFFAEVAGVHYTDHSAKPRETYTYRVVQVKADGAESAPIARFHVTAGLPESPTKPISINIRSEER
;
A
#
# COMPACT_ATOMS: atom_id res chain seq x y z
N MET A 1 11.21 1.22 16.55
CA MET A 1 10.57 1.69 15.30
C MET A 1 9.32 0.91 14.89
N LYS A 2 9.29 -0.44 14.97
CA LYS A 2 8.15 -1.29 14.53
C LYS A 2 6.77 -0.94 15.10
N LYS A 3 6.67 -0.64 16.40
CA LYS A 3 5.39 -0.26 17.05
C LYS A 3 4.92 1.15 16.68
N VAL A 4 5.83 2.04 16.32
CA VAL A 4 5.54 3.47 16.08
C VAL A 4 4.92 3.67 14.70
N LEU A 5 5.35 2.89 13.70
CA LEU A 5 4.80 2.93 12.34
C LEU A 5 3.32 2.47 12.30
N CYS A 6 3.02 1.39 13.02
CA CYS A 6 1.66 0.87 13.16
C CYS A 6 0.76 1.86 13.94
N LEU A 7 1.29 2.51 14.98
CA LEU A 7 0.52 3.48 15.78
C LEU A 7 0.18 4.76 15.00
N LEU A 8 1.14 5.34 14.25
CA LEU A 8 0.89 6.57 13.49
C LEU A 8 -0.07 6.38 12.32
N PHE A 9 -0.03 5.23 11.65
CA PHE A 9 -0.95 4.94 10.55
C PHE A 9 -2.39 4.69 11.06
N CYS A 10 -2.55 4.03 12.21
CA CYS A 10 -3.84 3.90 12.90
C CYS A 10 -4.49 5.27 13.21
N ILE A 11 -3.69 6.29 13.54
CA ILE A 11 -4.19 7.64 13.82
C ILE A 11 -4.72 8.33 12.55
N CYS A 12 -4.03 8.21 11.42
CA CYS A 12 -4.50 8.78 10.14
C CYS A 12 -5.75 8.05 9.61
N VAL A 13 -5.86 6.74 9.80
CA VAL A 13 -7.01 5.95 9.32
C VAL A 13 -8.28 6.21 10.15
N HIS A 14 -8.15 6.53 11.44
CA HIS A 14 -9.28 6.96 12.27
C HIS A 14 -9.95 8.24 11.75
N LEU A 15 -9.18 9.11 11.11
CA LEU A 15 -9.68 10.35 10.48
C LEU A 15 -10.38 10.10 9.13
N MET A 16 -10.19 8.93 8.50
CA MET A 16 -10.78 8.58 7.19
C MET A 16 -11.88 7.51 7.27
N GLY A 17 -12.39 7.16 8.45
CA GLY A 17 -13.48 6.16 8.60
C GLY A 17 -13.09 4.72 8.27
N GLY A 18 -11.79 4.41 8.20
CA GLY A 18 -11.31 3.05 7.97
C GLY A 18 -11.14 2.27 9.28
N ARG A 19 -11.31 0.94 9.25
CA ARG A 19 -10.84 0.04 10.31
C ARG A 19 -9.58 -0.68 9.84
N VAL A 20 -8.49 -0.55 10.61
CA VAL A 20 -7.22 -1.25 10.38
C VAL A 20 -7.31 -2.67 10.94
N VAL A 21 -6.97 -3.66 10.13
CA VAL A 21 -6.73 -5.03 10.62
C VAL A 21 -5.26 -5.35 10.38
N ALA A 22 -4.46 -5.31 11.45
CA ALA A 22 -3.07 -5.77 11.42
C ALA A 22 -3.05 -7.30 11.36
N GLN A 23 -2.29 -7.88 10.43
CA GLN A 23 -2.27 -9.32 10.16
C GLN A 23 -0.87 -9.79 9.78
N ASP A 24 -0.70 -11.09 9.55
CA ASP A 24 0.59 -11.69 9.24
C ASP A 24 1.27 -11.00 8.06
N GLY A 25 2.38 -10.31 8.35
CA GLY A 25 3.21 -9.65 7.35
C GLY A 25 2.66 -8.31 6.85
N GLY A 26 1.67 -7.66 7.49
CA GLY A 26 1.19 -6.35 7.06
C GLY A 26 -0.11 -5.87 7.67
N PHE A 27 -0.86 -5.07 6.90
CA PHE A 27 -2.22 -4.67 7.22
C PHE A 27 -3.11 -4.61 5.98
N ALA A 28 -4.41 -4.81 6.21
CA ALA A 28 -5.44 -4.56 5.20
C ALA A 28 -6.43 -3.53 5.73
N LEU A 29 -6.84 -2.59 4.86
CA LEU A 29 -7.86 -1.58 5.13
C LEU A 29 -9.03 -1.79 4.18
N ARG A 30 -10.22 -1.57 4.73
CA ARG A 30 -11.45 -1.46 3.92
C ARG A 30 -11.76 0.02 3.70
N GLY A 31 -12.14 0.38 2.48
CA GLY A 31 -12.57 1.73 2.16
C GLY A 31 -13.62 1.77 1.04
N PRO A 32 -14.20 2.94 0.75
CA PRO A 32 -15.20 3.11 -0.31
C PRO A 32 -14.69 2.73 -1.71
N GLY A 33 -13.37 2.82 -1.91
CA GLY A 33 -12.70 2.45 -3.16
C GLY A 33 -12.27 0.99 -3.26
N GLY A 34 -12.56 0.13 -2.27
CA GLY A 34 -12.17 -1.28 -2.29
C GLY A 34 -11.34 -1.70 -1.07
N VAL A 35 -10.49 -2.71 -1.26
CA VAL A 35 -9.60 -3.23 -0.21
C VAL A 35 -8.17 -2.81 -0.49
N VAL A 36 -7.58 -2.09 0.46
CA VAL A 36 -6.19 -1.65 0.45
C VAL A 36 -5.33 -2.68 1.19
N LEU A 37 -4.26 -3.13 0.57
CA LEU A 37 -3.30 -4.08 1.12
C LEU A 37 -1.92 -3.43 1.19
N ALA A 38 -1.29 -3.50 2.35
CA ALA A 38 0.09 -3.08 2.54
C ALA A 38 0.82 -4.16 3.34
N TRP A 39 2.03 -4.51 2.93
CA TRP A 39 2.81 -5.56 3.56
C TRP A 39 4.20 -5.08 3.96
N GLU A 40 4.76 -5.74 4.97
CA GLU A 40 6.15 -5.63 5.36
C GLU A 40 6.98 -6.45 4.36
N GLY A 41 7.46 -5.77 3.32
CA GLY A 41 8.31 -6.35 2.27
C GLY A 41 9.41 -5.38 1.85
N ALA A 42 10.45 -5.92 1.22
CA ALA A 42 11.45 -5.10 0.55
C ALA A 42 10.85 -4.43 -0.68
N VAL A 43 11.36 -3.26 -1.04
CA VAL A 43 11.05 -2.67 -2.35
C VAL A 43 11.79 -3.49 -3.42
N LEU A 44 11.05 -4.37 -4.12
CA LEU A 44 11.63 -5.28 -5.12
C LEU A 44 11.76 -4.61 -6.49
N SER A 45 12.81 -5.00 -7.22
CA SER A 45 13.16 -4.43 -8.52
C SER A 45 13.48 -5.53 -9.52
N PRO A 46 12.98 -5.45 -10.77
CA PRO A 46 13.36 -6.37 -11.84
C PRO A 46 14.83 -6.26 -12.25
N VAL A 47 15.44 -5.08 -12.09
CA VAL A 47 16.84 -4.84 -12.48
C VAL A 47 17.84 -5.13 -11.36
N ASN A 48 17.41 -5.05 -10.10
CA ASN A 48 18.22 -5.35 -8.91
C ASN A 48 17.47 -6.35 -8.02
N PRO A 49 17.36 -7.63 -8.43
CA PRO A 49 16.59 -8.62 -7.69
C PRO A 49 17.22 -8.94 -6.34
N ILE A 50 16.39 -9.06 -5.31
CA ILE A 50 16.81 -9.45 -3.96
C ILE A 50 16.45 -10.91 -3.75
N GLY A 51 17.44 -11.78 -3.50
CA GLY A 51 17.20 -13.22 -3.40
C GLY A 51 16.64 -13.85 -4.69
N GLY A 52 16.84 -13.18 -5.84
CA GLY A 52 16.30 -13.58 -7.14
C GLY A 52 14.85 -13.13 -7.39
N PHE A 53 14.19 -12.48 -6.43
CA PHE A 53 12.82 -12.00 -6.58
C PHE A 53 12.79 -10.61 -7.22
N VAL A 54 11.86 -10.43 -8.15
CA VAL A 54 11.72 -9.22 -8.98
C VAL A 54 10.48 -8.40 -8.65
N GLY A 55 9.52 -8.96 -7.93
CA GLY A 55 8.28 -8.29 -7.59
C GLY A 55 7.31 -9.18 -6.80
N TYR A 56 6.06 -8.75 -6.74
CA TYR A 56 4.99 -9.42 -6.01
C TYR A 56 3.78 -9.74 -6.89
N HIS A 57 3.19 -10.91 -6.69
CA HIS A 57 1.81 -11.18 -7.14
C HIS A 57 0.85 -11.16 -5.96
N ILE A 58 -0.36 -10.66 -6.24
CA ILE A 58 -1.45 -10.58 -5.27
C ILE A 58 -2.53 -11.57 -5.70
N TYR A 59 -2.91 -12.44 -4.78
CA TYR A 59 -3.99 -13.39 -4.98
C TYR A 59 -5.14 -13.06 -4.05
N ARG A 60 -6.37 -13.28 -4.53
CA ARG A 60 -7.60 -13.16 -3.76
C ARG A 60 -8.40 -14.45 -3.83
N GLU A 61 -8.82 -14.91 -2.68
CA GLU A 61 -9.69 -16.06 -2.48
C GLU A 61 -11.04 -15.56 -1.97
N SER A 62 -12.10 -16.00 -2.66
CA SER A 62 -13.48 -15.76 -2.22
C SER A 62 -14.03 -17.04 -1.60
N PRO A 63 -15.01 -16.97 -0.69
CA PRO A 63 -15.60 -18.16 -0.10
C PRO A 63 -16.15 -19.09 -1.19
N GLY A 64 -15.71 -20.35 -1.18
CA GLY A 64 -16.16 -21.38 -2.12
C GLY A 64 -15.70 -21.20 -3.58
N ASN A 65 -14.72 -20.33 -3.85
CA ASN A 65 -14.17 -20.13 -5.18
C ASN A 65 -12.64 -20.31 -5.18
N ASP A 66 -12.10 -20.66 -6.36
CA ASP A 66 -10.67 -20.77 -6.54
C ASP A 66 -9.97 -19.40 -6.38
N PRO A 67 -8.71 -19.39 -5.91
CA PRO A 67 -7.90 -18.18 -5.86
C PRO A 67 -7.74 -17.58 -7.26
N ILE A 68 -7.94 -16.27 -7.37
CA ILE A 68 -7.62 -15.51 -8.58
C ILE A 68 -6.37 -14.66 -8.36
N ARG A 69 -5.56 -14.47 -9.40
CA ARG A 69 -4.47 -13.49 -9.40
C ARG A 69 -5.02 -12.13 -9.79
N LEU A 70 -4.78 -11.12 -8.97
CA LEU A 70 -5.25 -9.74 -9.20
C LEU A 70 -4.26 -8.88 -10.00
N THR A 71 -3.01 -9.34 -10.12
CA THR A 71 -1.96 -8.60 -10.83
C THR A 71 -1.57 -9.33 -12.12
N ASP A 72 -1.62 -8.60 -13.24
CA ASP A 72 -1.20 -9.13 -14.54
C ASP A 72 0.32 -9.25 -14.63
N HIS A 73 1.02 -8.27 -14.06
CA HIS A 73 2.47 -8.21 -13.94
C HIS A 73 2.90 -8.12 -12.48
N PRO A 74 4.11 -8.58 -12.13
CA PRO A 74 4.63 -8.43 -10.78
C PRO A 74 4.62 -6.96 -10.36
N LEU A 75 4.07 -6.67 -9.17
CA LEU A 75 4.21 -5.37 -8.54
C LEU A 75 5.67 -5.21 -8.14
N ALA A 76 6.30 -4.23 -8.74
CA ALA A 76 7.69 -3.92 -8.48
C ALA A 76 7.89 -2.42 -8.62
N MET A 77 8.95 -1.96 -8.02
CA MET A 77 9.31 -0.56 -8.11
C MET A 77 9.66 -0.17 -9.54
N PRO A 78 9.48 1.10 -9.92
CA PRO A 78 9.88 1.56 -11.24
C PRO A 78 11.39 1.39 -11.42
N THR A 79 11.81 1.06 -12.63
CA THR A 79 13.22 0.83 -12.97
C THR A 79 13.86 2.01 -13.69
N THR A 80 13.03 2.87 -14.28
CA THR A 80 13.45 4.05 -15.04
C THR A 80 12.62 5.27 -14.66
N GLU A 81 13.15 6.47 -14.93
CA GLU A 81 12.41 7.72 -14.79
C GLU A 81 11.15 7.75 -15.66
N ALA A 82 11.24 7.21 -16.88
CA ALA A 82 10.09 7.14 -17.80
C ALA A 82 8.97 6.29 -17.21
N GLU A 83 9.28 5.13 -16.64
CA GLU A 83 8.30 4.27 -15.96
C GLU A 83 7.72 4.96 -14.72
N LEU A 84 8.56 5.60 -13.90
CA LEU A 84 8.10 6.36 -12.73
C LEU A 84 7.12 7.47 -13.14
N THR A 85 7.45 8.20 -14.20
CA THR A 85 6.61 9.30 -14.72
C THR A 85 5.33 8.78 -15.37
N GLN A 86 5.40 7.66 -16.09
CA GLN A 86 4.21 7.02 -16.66
C GLN A 86 3.23 6.58 -15.57
N LYS A 87 3.74 5.97 -14.50
CA LYS A 87 2.91 5.49 -13.38
C LYS A 87 2.35 6.64 -12.54
N ALA A 88 3.12 7.71 -12.34
CA ALA A 88 2.79 8.73 -11.35
C ALA A 88 2.35 10.09 -11.89
N GLY A 89 2.63 10.40 -13.16
CA GLY A 89 2.33 11.68 -13.80
C GLY A 89 2.83 12.87 -12.97
N ASP A 90 1.98 13.88 -12.82
CA ASP A 90 2.30 15.14 -12.12
C ASP A 90 2.63 14.97 -10.63
N ARG A 91 2.34 13.80 -10.03
CA ARG A 91 2.69 13.53 -8.63
C ARG A 91 4.20 13.43 -8.43
N VAL A 92 4.97 13.06 -9.46
CA VAL A 92 6.44 13.00 -9.39
C VAL A 92 7.03 14.33 -8.88
N THR A 93 6.56 15.46 -9.40
CA THR A 93 7.04 16.79 -8.97
C THR A 93 6.76 17.06 -7.48
N LYS A 94 5.63 16.57 -6.95
CA LYS A 94 5.29 16.71 -5.52
C LYS A 94 6.22 15.84 -4.67
N TRP A 95 6.50 14.62 -5.09
CA TRP A 95 7.38 13.69 -4.38
C TRP A 95 8.84 14.14 -4.39
N ILE A 96 9.31 14.72 -5.50
CA ILE A 96 10.65 15.33 -5.57
C ILE A 96 10.80 16.39 -4.47
N LYS A 97 9.81 17.29 -4.35
CA LYS A 97 9.80 18.33 -3.30
C LYS A 97 9.73 17.73 -1.90
N ALA A 98 8.82 16.77 -1.67
CA ALA A 98 8.62 16.14 -0.36
C ALA A 98 9.86 15.38 0.14
N THR A 99 10.56 14.70 -0.77
CA THR A 99 11.76 13.91 -0.45
C THR A 99 13.05 14.71 -0.55
N ARG A 100 12.99 15.96 -1.03
CA ARG A 100 14.16 16.78 -1.38
C ARG A 100 15.09 16.03 -2.35
N ALA A 101 14.51 15.31 -3.31
CA ALA A 101 15.24 14.86 -4.47
C ALA A 101 15.56 16.06 -5.37
N LYS A 102 16.63 15.94 -6.16
CA LYS A 102 17.01 16.97 -7.12
C LYS A 102 16.07 16.97 -8.33
N ASP A 103 15.72 15.78 -8.78
CA ASP A 103 15.00 15.45 -10.01
C ASP A 103 14.35 14.06 -9.87
N ALA A 104 13.70 13.58 -10.93
CA ALA A 104 13.00 12.30 -10.93
C ALA A 104 13.98 11.11 -10.82
N GLU A 105 15.15 11.18 -11.43
CA GLU A 105 16.22 10.18 -11.25
C GLU A 105 16.67 10.11 -9.79
N GLY A 106 16.88 11.27 -9.15
CA GLY A 106 17.23 11.37 -7.74
C GLY A 106 16.12 10.81 -6.84
N LEU A 107 14.85 11.01 -7.18
CA LEU A 107 13.72 10.40 -6.47
C LEU A 107 13.73 8.88 -6.63
N LEU A 108 13.90 8.37 -7.85
CA LEU A 108 13.98 6.95 -8.14
C LEU A 108 15.11 6.30 -7.32
N ARG A 109 16.29 6.90 -7.30
CA ARG A 109 17.43 6.43 -6.50
C ARG A 109 17.12 6.39 -5.00
N ARG A 110 16.39 7.37 -4.47
CA ARG A 110 15.94 7.37 -3.06
C ARG A 110 14.93 6.27 -2.76
N ILE A 111 14.08 5.90 -3.71
CA ILE A 111 13.19 4.74 -3.56
C ILE A 111 14.03 3.46 -3.51
N GLN A 112 14.98 3.30 -4.44
CA GLN A 112 15.86 2.13 -4.55
C GLN A 112 16.74 1.91 -3.31
N THR A 113 17.19 3.01 -2.70
CA THR A 113 18.07 2.99 -1.52
C THR A 113 17.29 3.01 -0.20
N GLU A 114 15.96 2.89 -0.24
CA GLU A 114 15.09 2.91 0.92
C GLU A 114 15.31 4.13 1.84
N ASP A 115 15.49 5.32 1.25
CA ASP A 115 15.73 6.56 1.98
C ASP A 115 14.65 6.79 3.07
N PRO A 116 15.01 7.23 4.29
CA PRO A 116 14.03 7.45 5.35
C PRO A 116 12.86 8.39 4.97
N ARG A 117 13.08 9.36 4.07
CA ARG A 117 12.02 10.27 3.59
C ARG A 117 11.05 9.56 2.66
N THR A 118 11.51 8.61 1.83
CA THR A 118 10.60 7.83 0.97
C THR A 118 9.80 6.84 1.82
N LYS A 119 10.40 6.26 2.86
CA LYS A 119 9.67 5.43 3.85
C LYS A 119 8.59 6.22 4.59
N LEU A 120 8.87 7.47 4.99
CA LEU A 120 7.84 8.36 5.55
C LEU A 120 6.75 8.67 4.53
N LEU A 121 7.11 8.90 3.26
CA LEU A 121 6.14 9.21 2.22
C LEU A 121 5.20 8.03 1.93
N PHE A 122 5.65 6.78 2.04
CA PHE A 122 4.77 5.60 1.99
C PHE A 122 3.64 5.67 3.03
N LEU A 123 3.84 6.38 4.15
CA LEU A 123 2.82 6.53 5.19
C LEU A 123 1.78 7.61 4.85
N TYR A 124 2.18 8.67 4.16
CA TYR A 124 1.32 9.83 3.93
C TYR A 124 0.71 9.86 2.52
N ASP A 125 1.31 9.15 1.57
CA ASP A 125 0.83 9.06 0.19
C ASP A 125 0.74 7.57 -0.22
N PRO A 126 -0.42 6.93 -0.04
CA PRO A 126 -0.62 5.53 -0.43
C PRO A 126 -0.36 5.25 -1.91
N PHE A 127 -0.56 6.25 -2.78
CA PHE A 127 -0.28 6.10 -4.19
C PHE A 127 1.23 6.03 -4.47
N PHE A 128 2.06 6.71 -3.65
CA PHE A 128 3.51 6.54 -3.72
C PHE A 128 3.94 5.11 -3.35
N ALA A 129 3.32 4.53 -2.32
CA ALA A 129 3.56 3.14 -1.93
C ALA A 129 3.12 2.14 -3.01
N GLU A 130 2.00 2.42 -3.70
CA GLU A 130 1.51 1.60 -4.81
C GLU A 130 2.47 1.63 -5.99
N VAL A 131 2.95 2.83 -6.37
CA VAL A 131 3.95 2.98 -7.43
C VAL A 131 5.25 2.26 -7.08
N ALA A 132 5.67 2.28 -5.81
CA ALA A 132 6.84 1.55 -5.34
C ALA A 132 6.63 0.02 -5.24
N GLY A 133 5.41 -0.48 -5.45
CA GLY A 133 5.11 -1.91 -5.46
C GLY A 133 5.04 -2.57 -4.08
N VAL A 134 4.80 -1.79 -3.03
CA VAL A 134 4.65 -2.28 -1.63
C VAL A 134 3.24 -2.07 -1.08
N HIS A 135 2.31 -1.68 -1.95
CA HIS A 135 0.90 -1.49 -1.67
C HIS A 135 0.08 -1.90 -2.90
N TYR A 136 -1.15 -2.35 -2.69
CA TYR A 136 -2.08 -2.69 -3.75
C TYR A 136 -3.52 -2.40 -3.32
N THR A 137 -4.31 -1.81 -4.23
CA THR A 137 -5.74 -1.59 -4.02
C THR A 137 -6.57 -2.52 -4.89
N ASP A 138 -7.32 -3.43 -4.29
CA ASP A 138 -8.34 -4.22 -4.98
C ASP A 138 -9.65 -3.43 -5.07
N HIS A 139 -9.83 -2.76 -6.20
CA HIS A 139 -11.05 -2.02 -6.54
C HIS A 139 -12.23 -2.94 -6.93
N SER A 140 -11.97 -4.23 -7.19
CA SER A 140 -12.99 -5.19 -7.63
C SER A 140 -13.66 -5.95 -6.49
N ALA A 141 -13.21 -5.75 -5.25
CA ALA A 141 -13.78 -6.39 -4.07
C ALA A 141 -15.23 -5.93 -3.85
N LYS A 142 -16.16 -6.89 -3.78
CA LYS A 142 -17.58 -6.58 -3.59
C LYS A 142 -17.85 -6.22 -2.13
N PRO A 143 -18.67 -5.20 -1.84
CA PRO A 143 -19.00 -4.82 -0.47
C PRO A 143 -19.61 -5.99 0.30
N ARG A 144 -19.31 -6.07 1.61
CA ARG A 144 -19.80 -7.10 2.57
C ARG A 144 -19.29 -8.52 2.34
N GLU A 145 -18.51 -8.78 1.30
CA GLU A 145 -17.84 -10.06 1.09
C GLU A 145 -16.55 -10.14 1.91
N THR A 146 -16.24 -11.33 2.41
CA THR A 146 -14.98 -11.59 3.12
C THR A 146 -14.01 -12.31 2.21
N TYR A 147 -12.83 -11.74 2.05
CA TYR A 147 -11.80 -12.28 1.17
C TYR A 147 -10.56 -12.64 1.96
N THR A 148 -9.86 -13.66 1.48
CA THR A 148 -8.48 -13.95 1.90
C THR A 148 -7.52 -13.55 0.80
N TYR A 149 -6.53 -12.71 1.12
CA TYR A 149 -5.50 -12.28 0.20
C TYR A 149 -4.16 -12.90 0.56
N ARG A 150 -3.35 -13.17 -0.46
CA ARG A 150 -1.97 -13.64 -0.33
C ARG A 150 -1.04 -12.77 -1.15
N VAL A 151 0.07 -12.39 -0.53
CA VAL A 151 1.18 -11.70 -1.20
C VAL A 151 2.32 -12.69 -1.37
N VAL A 152 2.71 -12.95 -2.61
CA VAL A 152 3.82 -13.87 -2.93
C VAL A 152 4.91 -13.11 -3.66
N GLN A 153 6.16 -13.42 -3.37
CA GLN A 153 7.29 -12.94 -4.15
C GLN A 153 7.42 -13.79 -5.41
N VAL A 154 7.80 -13.17 -6.52
CA VAL A 154 7.98 -13.85 -7.80
C VAL A 154 9.36 -13.56 -8.38
N LYS A 155 9.98 -14.59 -8.96
CA LYS A 155 11.26 -14.51 -9.68
C LYS A 155 11.05 -14.22 -11.17
N ALA A 156 12.12 -13.86 -11.87
CA ALA A 156 12.05 -13.55 -13.30
C ALA A 156 11.57 -14.73 -14.18
N ASP A 157 11.79 -15.97 -13.73
CA ASP A 157 11.32 -17.19 -14.39
C ASP A 157 9.86 -17.56 -14.04
N GLY A 158 9.19 -16.74 -13.22
CA GLY A 158 7.83 -16.98 -12.75
C GLY A 158 7.73 -17.85 -11.50
N ALA A 159 8.84 -18.35 -10.95
CA ALA A 159 8.80 -19.13 -9.71
C ALA A 159 8.35 -18.26 -8.52
N GLU A 160 7.38 -18.77 -7.76
CA GLU A 160 6.79 -18.05 -6.62
C GLU A 160 7.32 -18.56 -5.28
N SER A 161 7.36 -17.67 -4.29
CA SER A 161 7.62 -18.01 -2.90
C SER A 161 6.37 -18.56 -2.19
N ALA A 162 6.55 -19.08 -0.97
CA ALA A 162 5.44 -19.13 -0.02
C ALA A 162 4.90 -17.70 0.25
N PRO A 163 3.60 -17.54 0.61
CA PRO A 163 3.06 -16.23 0.92
C PRO A 163 3.80 -15.55 2.06
N ILE A 164 4.27 -14.33 1.82
CA ILE A 164 4.96 -13.50 2.82
C ILE A 164 3.98 -12.72 3.69
N ALA A 165 2.76 -12.51 3.20
CA ALA A 165 1.69 -11.87 3.93
C ALA A 165 0.34 -12.52 3.59
N ARG A 166 -0.54 -12.56 4.59
CA ARG A 166 -1.92 -13.05 4.46
C ARG A 166 -2.87 -12.07 5.11
N PHE A 167 -3.95 -11.76 4.41
CA PHE A 167 -4.97 -10.84 4.89
C PHE A 167 -6.35 -11.47 4.79
N HIS A 168 -7.13 -11.42 5.86
CA HIS A 168 -8.52 -11.82 5.91
C HIS A 168 -9.37 -10.60 6.23
N VAL A 169 -10.10 -10.10 5.24
CA VAL A 169 -10.77 -8.79 5.36
C VAL A 169 -12.14 -8.81 4.69
N THR A 170 -13.13 -8.29 5.41
CA THR A 170 -14.45 -8.02 4.88
C THR A 170 -14.45 -6.65 4.20
N ALA A 171 -14.74 -6.62 2.90
CA ALA A 171 -14.87 -5.39 2.14
C ALA A 171 -15.98 -4.51 2.73
N GLY A 172 -15.67 -3.23 2.93
CA GLY A 172 -16.59 -2.29 3.57
C GLY A 172 -17.73 -1.85 2.66
N LEU A 173 -18.81 -1.33 3.25
CA LEU A 173 -19.67 -0.37 2.57
C LEU A 173 -18.99 1.01 2.63
N PRO A 174 -19.30 1.97 1.74
CA PRO A 174 -19.11 3.36 2.09
C PRO A 174 -19.85 3.61 3.42
N GLU A 175 -19.13 4.05 4.46
CA GLU A 175 -19.78 4.45 5.69
C GLU A 175 -20.75 5.58 5.33
N SER A 176 -22.03 5.45 5.73
CA SER A 176 -22.92 6.62 5.68
C SER A 176 -22.25 7.74 6.46
N PRO A 177 -22.24 8.99 5.96
CA PRO A 177 -21.53 10.07 6.62
C PRO A 177 -22.02 10.13 8.07
N THR A 178 -21.10 9.84 8.99
CA THR A 178 -21.35 9.99 10.42
C THR A 178 -21.78 11.43 10.63
N LYS A 179 -22.92 11.65 11.29
CA LYS A 179 -23.40 13.02 11.60
C LYS A 179 -22.21 13.84 12.13
N PRO A 180 -22.06 15.12 11.70
CA PRO A 180 -20.97 15.95 12.17
C PRO A 180 -20.92 15.93 13.69
N ILE A 181 -19.71 15.73 14.23
CA ILE A 181 -19.47 15.76 15.67
C ILE A 181 -19.75 17.19 16.13
N SER A 182 -20.81 17.37 16.92
CA SER A 182 -21.05 18.63 17.63
C SER A 182 -20.00 18.76 18.73
N ILE A 183 -18.92 19.49 18.47
CA ILE A 183 -17.94 19.84 19.50
C ILE A 183 -18.55 20.98 20.33
N ASN A 184 -19.02 20.65 21.53
CA ASN A 184 -19.50 21.63 22.48
C ASN A 184 -18.30 22.16 23.28
N ILE A 185 -17.64 23.20 22.77
CA ILE A 185 -16.55 23.87 23.50
C ILE A 185 -17.22 24.71 24.59
N ARG A 186 -17.19 24.23 25.84
CA ARG A 186 -17.48 25.10 26.98
C ARG A 186 -16.28 26.02 27.16
N SER A 187 -16.48 27.31 26.91
CA SER A 187 -15.55 28.36 27.34
C SER A 187 -15.62 28.44 28.86
N GLU A 188 -14.60 27.94 29.53
CA GLU A 188 -14.38 28.27 30.94
C GLU A 188 -13.56 29.56 30.96
N GLU A 189 -14.29 30.67 31.03
CA GLU A 189 -13.73 32.00 31.22
C GLU A 189 -13.21 32.09 32.66
N ARG A 190 -11.90 32.27 32.82
CA ARG A 190 -11.32 32.80 34.05
C ARG A 190 -10.02 33.54 33.78
#